data_AF-A0A1P8UUI5-F1
#
_entry.id   AF-A0A1P8UUI5-F1
#
_cell.length_a   1.000
_cell.length_b   1.000
_cell.length_c   1.000
_cell.angle_alpha   90.00
_cell.angle_beta   90.00
_cell.angle_gamma   90.00
#
_symmetry.space_group_name_H-M   'P 1'
#
loop_
_entity.id
_entity.type
_entity.pdbx_description
1 polymer ?
#
loop_
_entity_poly.entity_id
_entity_poly.type
_entity_poly.pdbx_seq_one_letter_code
_entity_poly.pdbx_strand_id
1 'polypeptide(L)'
;MLVLGAVLIVGGVLAFLNPFAASLTVVALAGGVFILGGVLQLWIAFQYAGPTAARLVAGLLGLLVLAFGVALIANPLAGIISLTLLIAGFFLAMGVLRIWLGFHLRDRTGWGWLVAAGAVSVLLGLLIVLAMPEAAAGLLGLFLGVDLLSSGVGMTVLALRMR
;
A
#
# COMPACT_ATOMS: atom_id res chain seq x y z
N MET A 1 0.51 24.29 -6.77
CA MET A 1 0.85 23.76 -5.43
C MET A 1 -0.25 24.00 -4.40
N LEU A 2 -0.73 25.24 -4.19
CA LEU A 2 -1.84 25.51 -3.25
C LEU A 2 -3.15 24.76 -3.59
N VAL A 3 -3.60 24.80 -4.84
CA VAL A 3 -4.84 24.11 -5.27
C VAL A 3 -4.73 22.60 -5.06
N LEU A 4 -3.59 22.00 -5.43
CA LEU A 4 -3.33 20.58 -5.22
C LEU A 4 -3.33 20.23 -3.72
N GLY A 5 -2.69 21.05 -2.88
CA GLY A 5 -2.70 20.89 -1.43
C GLY A 5 -4.12 20.94 -0.84
N ALA A 6 -4.95 21.89 -1.27
CA ALA A 6 -6.34 21.99 -0.84
C ALA A 6 -7.17 20.77 -1.27
N VAL A 7 -7.02 20.30 -2.51
CA VAL A 7 -7.71 19.10 -3.02
C VAL A 7 -7.32 17.85 -2.21
N LEU A 8 -6.02 17.68 -1.91
CA LEU A 8 -5.55 16.56 -1.10
C LEU A 8 -6.07 16.62 0.34
N ILE A 9 -6.12 17.80 0.96
CA ILE A 9 -6.70 17.96 2.30
C ILE A 9 -8.19 17.58 2.29
N VAL A 10 -8.96 18.09 1.33
CA VAL A 10 -10.39 17.75 1.22
C VAL A 10 -10.58 16.26 0.98
N GLY A 11 -9.79 15.66 0.08
CA GLY A 11 -9.80 14.21 -0.15
C GLY A 11 -9.47 13.40 1.10
N GLY A 12 -8.49 13.84 1.89
CA GLY A 12 -8.11 13.22 3.15
C GLY A 12 -9.23 13.30 4.20
N VAL A 13 -9.87 14.46 4.35
CA VAL A 13 -11.04 14.63 5.25
C VAL A 13 -12.19 13.70 4.81
N LEU A 14 -12.50 13.64 3.51
CA LEU A 14 -13.53 12.75 2.98
C LEU A 14 -13.19 11.27 3.24
N ALA A 15 -11.92 10.89 3.15
CA ALA A 15 -11.47 9.53 3.45
C ALA A 15 -11.66 9.16 4.93
N PHE A 16 -11.49 10.12 5.86
CA PHE A 16 -11.79 9.90 7.28
C PHE A 16 -13.29 9.82 7.57
N LEU A 17 -14.12 10.59 6.87
CA LEU A 17 -15.57 10.55 7.04
C LEU A 17 -16.18 9.23 6.54
N ASN A 18 -15.60 8.63 5.49
CA ASN A 18 -16.01 7.32 4.99
C ASN A 18 -14.80 6.42 4.66
N PRO A 19 -14.19 5.78 5.68
CA PRO A 19 -13.02 4.93 5.50
C PRO A 19 -13.27 3.73 4.60
N PHE A 20 -14.51 3.23 4.57
CA PHE A 20 -14.88 2.11 3.70
C PHE A 20 -14.85 2.52 2.21
N ALA A 21 -15.47 3.65 1.87
CA ALA A 21 -15.41 4.19 0.51
C ALA A 21 -13.98 4.52 0.08
N ALA A 22 -13.17 5.09 0.99
CA ALA A 22 -11.75 5.32 0.72
C ALA A 22 -10.99 4.02 0.46
N SER A 23 -11.28 2.96 1.20
CA SER A 23 -10.67 1.64 0.98
C SER A 23 -11.02 1.06 -0.39
N LEU A 24 -12.28 1.21 -0.83
CA LEU A 24 -12.70 0.83 -2.19
C LEU A 24 -11.91 1.61 -3.25
N THR A 25 -11.67 2.90 -3.04
CA THR A 25 -10.84 3.72 -3.93
C THR A 25 -9.40 3.20 -3.98
N VAL A 26 -8.81 2.83 -2.84
CA VAL A 26 -7.47 2.21 -2.81
C VAL A 26 -7.43 0.94 -3.66
N VAL A 27 -8.43 0.06 -3.51
CA VAL A 27 -8.51 -1.18 -4.29
C VAL A 27 -8.69 -0.92 -5.77
N ALA A 28 -9.54 0.05 -6.13
CA ALA A 28 -9.75 0.45 -7.53
C ALA A 28 -8.47 1.02 -8.15
N LEU A 29 -7.75 1.88 -7.42
CA LEU A 29 -6.46 2.42 -7.87
C LEU A 29 -5.42 1.31 -8.02
N ALA A 30 -5.30 0.42 -7.04
CA ALA A 30 -4.39 -0.72 -7.10
C ALA A 30 -4.73 -1.64 -8.29
N GLY A 31 -6.00 -2.02 -8.46
CA GLY A 31 -6.49 -2.82 -9.57
C GLY A 31 -6.19 -2.17 -10.93
N GLY A 32 -6.42 -0.85 -11.04
CA GLY A 32 -6.08 -0.09 -12.25
C GLY A 32 -4.59 -0.12 -12.57
N VAL A 33 -3.73 0.07 -11.56
CA VAL A 33 -2.26 -0.02 -11.71
C VAL A 33 -1.84 -1.42 -12.14
N PHE A 34 -2.39 -2.48 -11.54
CA PHE A 34 -2.10 -3.85 -11.94
C PHE A 34 -2.57 -4.16 -13.37
N ILE A 35 -3.75 -3.67 -13.77
CA ILE A 35 -4.23 -3.82 -15.15
C ILE A 35 -3.28 -3.13 -16.13
N LEU A 36 -2.93 -1.86 -15.87
CA LEU A 36 -2.00 -1.12 -16.72
C LEU A 36 -0.63 -1.80 -16.78
N GLY A 37 -0.09 -2.22 -15.63
CA GLY A 37 1.17 -2.97 -15.56
C GLY A 37 1.13 -4.27 -16.35
N GLY A 38 0.04 -5.03 -16.23
CA GLY A 38 -0.18 -6.28 -16.97
C GLY A 38 -0.27 -6.05 -18.48
N VAL A 39 -1.00 -5.02 -18.93
CA VAL A 39 -1.09 -4.63 -20.35
C VAL A 39 0.28 -4.22 -20.89
N LEU A 40 1.01 -3.38 -20.17
CA LEU A 40 2.36 -2.96 -20.57
C LEU A 40 3.33 -4.13 -20.61
N GLN A 41 3.26 -5.06 -19.65
CA GLN A 41 4.11 -6.24 -19.62
C GLN A 41 3.79 -7.21 -20.77
N LEU A 42 2.51 -7.39 -21.09
CA LEU A 42 2.08 -8.13 -22.29
C LEU A 42 2.62 -7.47 -23.56
N TRP A 43 2.49 -6.14 -23.67
CA TRP A 43 3.02 -5.38 -24.79
C TRP A 43 4.53 -5.59 -24.97
N ILE A 44 5.30 -5.49 -23.89
CA ILE A 44 6.75 -5.73 -23.91
C ILE A 44 7.05 -7.18 -24.29
N ALA A 45 6.30 -8.15 -23.77
CA ALA A 45 6.46 -9.56 -24.12
C ALA A 45 6.26 -9.78 -25.63
N PHE A 46 5.30 -9.11 -26.26
CA PHE A 46 5.12 -9.21 -27.72
C PHE A 46 6.22 -8.51 -28.52
N GLN A 47 6.81 -7.43 -27.99
CA GLN A 47 7.92 -6.73 -28.64
C GLN A 47 9.29 -7.35 -28.40
N TYR A 48 9.42 -8.30 -27.47
CA TYR A 48 10.71 -8.91 -27.13
C TYR A 48 11.22 -9.85 -28.23
N ALA A 49 12.33 -9.47 -28.87
CA ALA A 49 13.01 -10.25 -29.92
C ALA A 49 13.98 -11.33 -29.39
N GLY A 50 14.00 -11.57 -28.08
CA GLY A 50 14.87 -12.58 -27.45
C GLY A 50 14.33 -14.02 -27.51
N PRO A 51 14.90 -14.94 -26.71
CA PRO A 51 14.53 -16.36 -26.72
C PRO A 51 13.02 -16.57 -26.45
N THR A 52 12.41 -17.51 -27.17
CA THR A 52 10.96 -17.80 -27.07
C THR A 52 10.53 -18.15 -25.64
N ALA A 53 11.39 -18.82 -24.86
CA ALA A 53 11.12 -19.15 -23.46
C ALA A 53 10.96 -17.89 -22.59
N ALA A 54 11.85 -16.90 -22.73
CA ALA A 54 11.75 -15.64 -21.99
C ALA A 54 10.48 -14.87 -22.39
N ARG A 55 10.10 -14.91 -23.68
CA ARG A 55 8.88 -14.31 -24.21
C ARG A 55 7.62 -14.93 -23.60
N LEU A 56 7.57 -16.26 -23.52
CA LEU A 56 6.44 -16.99 -22.93
C LEU A 56 6.31 -16.71 -21.44
N VAL A 57 7.43 -16.69 -20.70
CA VAL A 57 7.43 -16.37 -19.26
C VAL A 57 6.95 -14.93 -19.04
N ALA A 58 7.47 -13.95 -19.79
CA ALA A 58 7.03 -12.56 -19.67
C ALA A 58 5.54 -12.38 -20.01
N GLY A 59 5.04 -13.07 -21.04
CA GLY A 59 3.63 -13.04 -21.41
C GLY A 59 2.74 -13.69 -20.35
N LEU A 60 3.15 -14.82 -19.78
CA LEU A 60 2.43 -15.49 -18.70
C LEU A 60 2.37 -14.62 -17.43
N LEU A 61 3.50 -13.99 -17.07
CA LEU A 61 3.56 -13.06 -15.95
C LEU A 61 2.65 -11.84 -16.18
N GLY A 62 2.71 -11.23 -17.37
CA GLY A 62 1.84 -10.11 -17.73
C GLY A 62 0.35 -10.47 -17.69
N LEU A 63 -0.01 -11.68 -18.17
CA LEU A 63 -1.37 -12.19 -18.09
C LEU A 63 -1.81 -12.42 -16.64
N LEU A 64 -0.93 -12.97 -15.80
CA LEU A 64 -1.22 -13.19 -14.39
C LEU A 64 -1.45 -11.86 -13.65
N VAL A 65 -0.61 -10.86 -13.89
CA VAL A 65 -0.73 -9.52 -13.32
C VAL A 65 -2.02 -8.84 -13.80
N LEU A 66 -2.34 -8.95 -15.09
CA LEU A 66 -3.58 -8.44 -15.66
C LEU A 66 -4.80 -9.10 -15.01
N ALA A 67 -4.81 -10.44 -14.93
CA ALA A 67 -5.89 -11.21 -14.33
C ALA A 67 -6.08 -10.85 -12.86
N PHE A 68 -5.00 -10.65 -12.11
CA PHE A 68 -5.05 -10.20 -10.72
C PHE A 68 -5.67 -8.80 -10.60
N GLY A 69 -5.28 -7.86 -11.47
CA GLY A 69 -5.88 -6.52 -11.51
C GLY A 69 -7.38 -6.54 -11.84
N VAL A 70 -7.80 -7.37 -12.81
CA VAL A 70 -9.22 -7.56 -13.13
C VAL A 70 -9.98 -8.19 -11.97
N ALA A 71 -9.41 -9.20 -11.31
CA ALA A 71 -10.03 -9.86 -10.16
C ALA A 71 -10.24 -8.89 -8.98
N LEU A 72 -9.29 -7.99 -8.73
CA LEU A 72 -9.41 -6.94 -7.71
C LEU A 72 -10.60 -6.02 -7.96
N ILE A 73 -10.84 -5.63 -9.22
CA ILE A 73 -11.95 -4.74 -9.58
C ILE A 73 -13.28 -5.51 -9.60
N ALA A 74 -13.28 -6.77 -10.04
CA ALA A 74 -14.47 -7.60 -10.08
C ALA A 74 -15.00 -7.93 -8.67
N ASN A 75 -14.11 -8.13 -7.69
CA ASN A 75 -14.47 -8.38 -6.30
C ASN A 75 -13.68 -7.46 -5.35
N PRO A 76 -14.07 -6.18 -5.23
CA PRO A 76 -13.32 -5.20 -4.45
C PRO A 76 -13.26 -5.52 -2.96
N LEU A 77 -14.27 -6.23 -2.42
CA LEU A 77 -14.27 -6.71 -1.03
C LEU A 77 -13.12 -7.70 -0.79
N ALA A 78 -12.94 -8.69 -1.67
CA ALA A 78 -11.83 -9.63 -1.58
C ALA A 78 -10.48 -8.91 -1.77
N GLY A 79 -10.46 -7.86 -2.60
CA GLY A 79 -9.29 -6.99 -2.77
C GLY A 79 -8.92 -6.22 -1.50
N ILE A 80 -9.91 -5.67 -0.78
CA ILE A 80 -9.68 -4.99 0.50
C ILE A 80 -9.05 -5.97 1.49
N ILE A 81 -9.64 -7.17 1.64
CA ILE A 81 -9.13 -8.19 2.56
C ILE A 81 -7.70 -8.58 2.20
N SER A 82 -7.44 -8.86 0.93
CA SER A 82 -6.12 -9.28 0.44
C SER A 82 -5.05 -8.21 0.69
N LEU A 83 -5.35 -6.95 0.39
CA LEU A 83 -4.43 -5.83 0.60
C LEU A 83 -4.22 -5.54 2.09
N THR A 84 -5.26 -5.63 2.92
CA THR A 84 -5.14 -5.47 4.38
C THR A 84 -4.27 -6.57 4.99
N LEU A 85 -4.43 -7.82 4.55
CA LEU A 85 -3.57 -8.93 5.00
C LEU A 85 -2.12 -8.75 4.56
N LEU A 86 -1.90 -8.23 3.34
CA LEU A 86 -0.56 -7.89 2.87
C LEU A 86 0.10 -6.84 3.78
N ILE A 87 -0.65 -5.79 4.15
CA ILE A 87 -0.19 -4.77 5.11
C ILE A 87 0.10 -5.39 6.48
N ALA A 88 -0.76 -6.27 6.97
CA ALA A 88 -0.55 -6.95 8.24
C ALA A 88 0.74 -7.79 8.22
N GLY A 89 0.95 -8.56 7.16
CA GLY A 89 2.17 -9.34 6.95
C GLY A 89 3.41 -8.45 6.87
N PHE A 90 3.32 -7.28 6.21
CA PHE A 90 4.40 -6.30 6.18
C PHE A 90 4.74 -5.75 7.57
N PHE A 91 3.74 -5.38 8.37
CA PHE A 91 3.94 -4.93 9.76
C PHE A 91 4.57 -6.01 10.63
N LEU A 92 4.13 -7.26 10.50
CA LEU A 92 4.72 -8.40 11.21
C LEU A 92 6.18 -8.61 10.81
N ALA A 93 6.48 -8.68 9.51
CA ALA A 93 7.83 -8.90 8.99
C ALA A 93 8.79 -7.77 9.40
N MET A 94 8.37 -6.51 9.23
CA MET A 94 9.14 -5.33 9.64
C MET A 94 9.32 -5.27 11.16
N GLY A 95 8.29 -5.62 11.93
CA GLY A 95 8.34 -5.64 13.38
C GLY A 95 9.35 -6.68 13.89
N VAL A 96 9.28 -7.91 13.38
CA VAL A 96 10.23 -8.98 13.71
C VAL A 96 11.66 -8.58 13.35
N LEU A 97 11.87 -8.03 12.15
CA LEU A 97 13.19 -7.58 11.71
C LEU A 97 13.75 -6.46 12.60
N ARG A 98 12.93 -5.48 12.98
CA ARG A 98 13.33 -4.38 13.89
C ARG A 98 13.69 -4.90 15.28
N ILE A 99 12.92 -5.85 15.82
CA ILE A 99 13.22 -6.49 17.11
C ILE A 99 14.57 -7.23 17.01
N TRP A 100 14.74 -8.03 15.96
CA TRP A 100 15.97 -8.78 15.72
C TRP A 100 17.19 -7.86 15.59
N LEU A 101 17.10 -6.80 14.78
CA LEU A 101 18.14 -5.79 14.63
C LEU A 101 18.40 -5.04 15.94
N GLY A 102 17.35 -4.68 16.68
CA GLY A 102 17.48 -3.99 17.97
C GLY A 102 18.28 -4.80 18.98
N PHE A 103 18.09 -6.12 19.03
CA PHE A 103 18.92 -6.99 19.87
C PHE A 103 20.36 -7.14 19.36
N HIS A 104 20.58 -7.10 18.04
CA HIS A 104 21.93 -7.13 17.45
C HIS A 104 22.71 -5.83 17.63
N LEU A 105 22.01 -4.68 17.68
CA LEU A 105 22.59 -3.34 17.80
C LEU A 105 22.58 -2.83 19.25
N ARG A 106 22.54 -3.72 20.24
CA ARG A 106 22.47 -3.37 21.68
C ARG A 106 23.56 -2.40 22.15
N ASP A 107 24.70 -2.38 21.46
CA ASP A 107 25.84 -1.52 21.77
C ASP A 107 25.68 -0.07 21.25
N ARG A 108 24.60 0.20 20.51
CA ARG A 108 24.28 1.54 19.97
C ARG A 108 23.20 2.23 20.80
N THR A 109 23.36 3.53 21.01
CA THR A 109 22.37 4.40 21.64
C THR A 109 21.06 4.38 20.82
N GLY A 110 19.95 4.04 21.48
CA GLY A 110 18.62 3.96 20.85
C GLY A 110 18.14 2.55 20.49
N TRP A 111 18.89 1.49 20.78
CA TRP A 111 18.48 0.11 20.52
C TRP A 111 17.13 -0.25 21.17
N GLY A 112 16.88 0.21 22.40
CA GLY A 112 15.62 -0.04 23.11
C GLY A 112 14.41 0.60 22.41
N TRP A 113 14.58 1.78 21.81
CA TRP A 113 13.54 2.42 21.00
C TRP A 113 13.26 1.64 19.71
N LEU A 114 14.29 1.06 19.11
CA LEU A 114 14.14 0.22 17.91
C LEU A 114 13.37 -1.06 18.23
N VAL A 115 13.67 -1.73 19.34
CA VAL A 115 12.93 -2.92 19.81
C VAL A 115 11.48 -2.55 20.15
N ALA A 116 11.25 -1.45 20.87
CA ALA A 116 9.90 -0.98 21.19
C ALA A 116 9.08 -0.67 19.92
N ALA A 117 9.67 0.02 18.94
CA ALA A 117 9.02 0.29 17.66
C ALA A 117 8.72 -1.01 16.90
N GLY A 118 9.63 -1.99 16.94
CA GLY A 118 9.40 -3.32 16.37
C GLY A 118 8.25 -4.07 17.06
N ALA A 119 8.19 -4.04 18.39
CA ALA A 119 7.10 -4.65 19.17
C ALA A 119 5.74 -4.02 18.84
N VAL A 120 5.66 -2.69 18.71
CA VAL A 120 4.44 -2.01 18.27
C VAL A 120 4.04 -2.45 16.85
N SER A 121 5.00 -2.54 15.91
CA SER A 121 4.70 -3.03 14.56
C SER A 121 4.18 -4.47 14.55
N VAL A 122 4.77 -5.37 15.34
CA VAL A 122 4.26 -6.75 15.48
C VAL A 122 2.86 -6.76 16.08
N LEU A 123 2.63 -5.98 17.14
CA LEU A 123 1.33 -5.88 17.79
C LEU A 123 0.26 -5.38 16.83
N LEU A 124 0.55 -4.34 16.06
CA LEU A 124 -0.37 -3.82 15.04
C LEU A 124 -0.67 -4.88 13.98
N GLY A 125 0.34 -5.54 13.44
CA GLY A 125 0.14 -6.62 12.46
C GLY A 125 -0.72 -7.76 13.01
N LEU A 126 -0.48 -8.17 14.26
CA LEU A 126 -1.26 -9.21 14.92
C LEU A 126 -2.70 -8.75 15.20
N LEU A 127 -2.90 -7.51 15.63
CA LEU A 127 -4.24 -6.93 15.81
C LEU A 127 -5.02 -6.92 14.50
N ILE A 128 -4.38 -6.66 13.36
CA ILE A 128 -5.05 -6.67 12.05
C ILE A 128 -5.46 -8.09 11.66
N VAL A 129 -4.61 -9.10 11.92
CA VAL A 129 -4.92 -10.51 11.60
C VAL A 129 -5.97 -11.09 12.53
N LEU A 130 -5.94 -10.72 13.82
CA LEU A 130 -6.88 -11.18 14.84
C LEU A 130 -8.22 -10.44 14.77
N ALA A 131 -8.22 -9.17 14.39
CA ALA A 131 -9.44 -8.49 13.98
C ALA A 131 -9.96 -9.18 12.73
N MET A 132 -11.27 -9.45 12.67
CA MET A 132 -11.83 -10.02 11.44
C MET A 132 -11.49 -9.08 10.27
N PRO A 133 -11.04 -9.61 9.10
CA PRO A 133 -10.59 -8.77 7.99
C PRO A 133 -11.64 -7.75 7.52
N GLU A 134 -12.92 -8.07 7.72
CA GLU A 134 -14.05 -7.18 7.47
C GLU A 134 -14.07 -5.97 8.43
N ALA A 135 -13.73 -6.17 9.71
CA ALA A 135 -13.57 -5.08 10.68
C ALA A 135 -12.33 -4.23 10.37
N ALA A 136 -11.29 -4.86 9.82
CA ALA A 136 -10.07 -4.20 9.37
C ALA A 136 -10.20 -3.55 7.97
N ALA A 137 -11.34 -3.72 7.28
CA ALA A 137 -11.55 -3.26 5.91
C ALA A 137 -11.39 -1.74 5.75
N GLY A 138 -11.63 -0.96 6.80
CA GLY A 138 -11.46 0.49 6.80
C GLY A 138 -10.01 0.97 6.96
N LEU A 139 -9.06 0.10 7.29
CA LEU A 139 -7.65 0.50 7.53
C LEU A 139 -6.98 1.07 6.29
N LEU A 140 -7.25 0.51 5.12
CA LEU A 140 -6.73 1.04 3.85
C LEU A 140 -7.17 2.49 3.62
N GLY A 141 -8.45 2.77 3.87
CA GLY A 141 -9.01 4.10 3.75
C GLY A 141 -8.49 5.07 4.78
N LEU A 142 -8.25 4.61 6.02
CA LEU A 142 -7.57 5.42 7.04
C LEU A 142 -6.13 5.75 6.64
N PHE A 143 -5.38 4.77 6.11
CA PHE A 143 -4.02 5.00 5.64
C PHE A 143 -3.98 5.99 4.48
N LEU A 144 -4.91 5.84 3.52
CA LEU A 144 -5.08 6.79 2.44
C LEU A 144 -5.44 8.19 2.98
N GLY A 145 -6.35 8.29 3.94
CA GLY A 145 -6.74 9.56 4.55
C GLY A 145 -5.57 10.27 5.22
N VAL A 146 -4.78 9.54 6.02
CA VAL A 146 -3.55 10.07 6.64
C VAL A 146 -2.56 10.54 5.58
N ASP A 147 -2.33 9.75 4.53
CA ASP A 147 -1.41 10.08 3.45
C ASP A 147 -1.84 11.34 2.68
N LEU A 148 -3.12 11.43 2.31
CA LEU A 148 -3.69 12.59 1.62
C LEU A 148 -3.62 13.85 2.47
N LEU A 149 -3.94 13.77 3.76
CA LEU A 149 -3.82 14.92 4.68
C LEU A 149 -2.37 15.35 4.85
N SER A 150 -1.45 14.42 5.09
CA SER A 150 -0.03 14.69 5.26
C SER A 150 0.57 15.35 4.01
N SER A 151 0.29 14.77 2.85
CA SER A 151 0.73 15.30 1.55
C SER A 151 0.10 16.66 1.24
N GLY A 152 -1.18 16.83 1.53
CA GLY A 152 -1.90 18.08 1.32
C GLY A 152 -1.37 19.22 2.18
N VAL A 153 -1.13 18.97 3.47
CA VAL A 153 -0.48 19.94 4.38
C VAL A 153 0.92 20.26 3.88
N GLY A 154 1.72 19.24 3.53
CA GLY A 154 3.08 19.42 3.02
C GLY A 154 3.14 20.32 1.78
N MET A 155 2.29 20.06 0.78
CA MET A 155 2.20 20.88 -0.43
C MET A 155 1.71 22.30 -0.14
N THR A 156 0.82 22.47 0.82
CA THR A 156 0.31 23.80 1.23
C THR A 156 1.43 24.61 1.88
N VAL A 157 2.19 24.02 2.80
CA VAL A 157 3.34 24.67 3.45
C VAL A 157 4.43 25.03 2.43
N LEU A 158 4.76 24.11 1.51
CA LEU A 158 5.73 24.39 0.45
C LEU A 158 5.28 25.55 -0.44
N ALA A 159 3.99 25.57 -0.81
CA ALA A 159 3.45 26.64 -1.64
C ALA A 159 3.41 28.01 -0.92
N LEU A 160 3.31 28.02 0.41
CA LEU A 160 3.42 29.23 1.21
C LEU A 160 4.87 29.70 1.38
N ARG A 161 5.85 28.78 1.39
CA ARG A 161 7.29 29.09 1.47
C ARG A 161 7.93 29.48 0.14
N MET A 162 7.33 29.06 -0.97
CA MET A 162 7.77 29.41 -2.34
C MET A 162 7.12 30.70 -2.86
N ARG A 163 6.33 31.39 -2.03
CA ARG A 163 5.85 32.75 -2.24
C ARG A 163 6.81 33.74 -1.59
#